data_AF-A0A6M0SSV7-F1
#
_entry.id   AF-A0A6M0SSV7-F1
#
_cell.length_a   1.000
_cell.length_b   1.000
_cell.length_c   1.000
_cell.angle_alpha   90.00
_cell.angle_beta   90.00
_cell.angle_gamma   90.00
#
_symmetry.space_group_name_H-M   'P 1'
#
loop_
_entity.id
_entity.type
_entity.pdbx_description
1 polymer ?
#
loop_
_entity_poly.entity_id
_entity_poly.type
_entity_poly.pdbx_seq_one_letter_code
_entity_poly.pdbx_strand_id
1 'polypeptide(L)'
;MKLTKNNILMVIADSLKIGVEEVKIETSLTDDICIDSIEIVKLSADIEINFGIEIKVDDLKECDTAKAIFAFLIKEELKNIIASSFLVDKDKLSCENQLSDQGFIDSKNIFQLLIDIEKHFDIIIGEYIEFDDFSTINNITSYIINRNE
;
A
#
# COMPACT_ATOMS: atom_id res chain seq x y z
N MET A 1 7.89 -0.95 -11.17
CA MET A 1 8.49 -1.88 -10.18
C MET A 1 7.37 -2.53 -9.37
N LYS A 2 7.52 -3.76 -8.84
CA LYS A 2 6.47 -4.36 -7.99
C LYS A 2 6.43 -3.66 -6.62
N LEU A 3 5.25 -3.46 -6.05
CA LEU A 3 5.09 -2.87 -4.71
C LEU A 3 5.39 -3.91 -3.63
N THR A 4 6.64 -3.93 -3.15
CA THR A 4 7.11 -4.82 -2.07
C THR A 4 7.89 -4.02 -1.03
N LYS A 5 8.05 -4.58 0.17
CA LYS A 5 8.81 -3.98 1.27
C LYS A 5 10.23 -3.56 0.87
N ASN A 6 10.96 -4.44 0.18
CA ASN A 6 12.33 -4.12 -0.22
C ASN A 6 12.38 -3.02 -1.28
N ASN A 7 11.45 -3.06 -2.22
CA ASN A 7 11.38 -2.08 -3.30
C ASN A 7 11.02 -0.68 -2.78
N ILE A 8 10.13 -0.55 -1.80
CA ILE A 8 9.82 0.76 -1.21
C ILE A 8 11.02 1.32 -0.44
N LEU A 9 11.75 0.48 0.31
CA LEU A 9 12.96 0.90 1.01
C LEU A 9 14.05 1.34 0.03
N MET A 10 14.21 0.63 -1.09
CA MET A 10 15.13 1.02 -2.16
C MET A 10 14.76 2.38 -2.76
N VAL A 11 13.49 2.62 -3.08
CA VAL A 11 13.05 3.93 -3.62
C VAL A 11 13.32 5.05 -2.64
N ILE A 12 12.98 4.85 -1.36
CA ILE A 12 13.24 5.86 -0.32
C ILE A 12 14.75 6.13 -0.21
N ALA A 13 15.57 5.09 -0.16
CA ALA A 13 17.02 5.22 -0.06
C ALA A 13 17.61 5.95 -1.29
N ASP A 14 17.18 5.59 -2.49
CA ASP A 14 17.62 6.19 -3.75
C ASP A 14 17.20 7.67 -3.85
N SER A 15 15.96 8.00 -3.51
CA SER A 15 15.43 9.38 -3.50
C SER A 15 16.21 10.28 -2.54
N LEU A 16 16.55 9.75 -1.37
CA LEU A 16 17.24 10.49 -0.30
C LEU A 16 18.77 10.39 -0.41
N LYS A 17 19.29 9.57 -1.35
CA LYS A 17 20.72 9.30 -1.55
C LYS A 17 21.43 8.78 -0.30
N ILE A 18 20.75 7.91 0.45
CA ILE A 18 21.26 7.24 1.65
C ILE A 18 21.44 5.74 1.37
N GLY A 19 22.16 5.04 2.25
CA GLY A 19 22.32 3.59 2.13
C GLY A 19 20.98 2.88 2.41
N VAL A 20 20.63 1.87 1.61
CA VAL A 20 19.39 1.09 1.84
C VAL A 20 19.42 0.36 3.19
N GLU A 21 20.61 0.02 3.67
CA GLU A 21 20.87 -0.57 4.98
C GLU A 21 20.61 0.40 6.15
N GLU A 22 20.54 1.69 5.88
CA GLU A 22 20.26 2.73 6.89
C GLU A 22 18.75 2.94 7.07
N VAL A 23 17.93 2.51 6.11
CA VAL A 23 16.46 2.67 6.13
C VAL A 23 15.81 1.37 6.59
N LYS A 24 15.19 1.40 7.78
CA LYS A 24 14.31 0.33 8.25
C LYS A 24 12.86 0.72 7.99
N ILE A 25 11.98 -0.28 7.96
CA ILE A 25 10.55 -0.03 7.72
C ILE A 25 9.92 0.87 8.79
N GLU A 26 10.41 0.78 10.03
CA GLU A 26 9.94 1.60 11.16
C GLU A 26 10.71 2.92 11.32
N THR A 27 11.69 3.20 10.45
CA THR A 27 12.47 4.45 10.50
C THR A 27 11.57 5.64 10.20
N SER A 28 11.61 6.64 11.07
CA SER A 28 10.94 7.93 10.84
C SER A 28 11.71 8.74 9.81
N LEU A 29 11.01 9.19 8.78
CA LEU A 29 11.57 10.02 7.73
C LEU A 29 11.92 11.40 8.28
N THR A 30 11.08 11.95 9.16
CA THR A 30 11.27 13.30 9.70
C THR A 30 12.15 13.33 10.94
N ASP A 31 12.02 12.35 11.85
CA ASP A 31 12.77 12.35 13.11
C ASP A 31 14.13 11.63 12.98
N ASP A 32 14.21 10.51 12.25
CA ASP A 32 15.46 9.73 12.15
C ASP A 32 16.29 10.15 10.93
N ILE A 33 15.66 10.27 9.76
CA ILE A 33 16.37 10.63 8.50
C ILE A 33 16.46 12.16 8.33
N CYS A 34 15.61 12.92 9.04
CA CYS A 34 15.58 14.39 8.99
C CYS A 34 15.29 14.95 7.59
N ILE A 35 14.39 14.32 6.82
CA ILE A 35 14.07 14.80 5.47
C ILE A 35 13.36 16.15 5.48
N ASP A 36 13.68 17.00 4.51
CA ASP A 36 13.04 18.30 4.33
C ASP A 36 11.84 18.25 3.35
N SER A 37 11.09 19.35 3.27
CA SER A 37 9.92 19.45 2.38
C SER A 37 10.24 19.29 0.88
N ILE A 38 11.46 19.60 0.44
CA ILE A 38 11.89 19.44 -0.96
C ILE A 38 12.16 17.96 -1.23
N GLU A 39 12.75 17.25 -0.26
CA GLU A 39 13.00 15.81 -0.33
C GLU A 39 11.70 15.02 -0.33
N ILE A 40 10.69 15.43 0.45
CA ILE A 40 9.33 14.84 0.40
C ILE A 40 8.73 14.96 -1.00
N VAL A 41 8.84 16.12 -1.64
CA VAL A 41 8.32 16.34 -3.01
C VAL A 41 9.02 15.47 -4.04
N LYS A 42 10.34 15.25 -3.89
CA LYS A 42 11.07 14.33 -4.77
C LYS A 42 10.63 12.89 -4.54
N LEU A 43 10.52 12.48 -3.28
CA LEU A 43 10.07 11.14 -2.92
C LEU A 43 8.67 10.83 -3.48
N SER A 44 7.73 11.78 -3.41
CA SER A 44 6.40 11.57 -4.02
C SER A 44 6.49 11.35 -5.54
N ALA A 45 7.33 12.12 -6.23
CA ALA A 45 7.51 11.97 -7.68
C ALA A 45 8.20 10.63 -8.02
N ASP A 46 9.21 10.23 -7.25
CA ASP A 46 9.92 8.97 -7.46
C ASP A 46 9.02 7.76 -7.19
N ILE A 47 8.16 7.82 -6.17
CA ILE A 47 7.12 6.80 -5.90
C ILE A 47 6.19 6.66 -7.10
N GLU A 48 5.66 7.78 -7.62
CA GLU A 48 4.76 7.77 -8.78
C GLU A 48 5.44 7.18 -10.02
N ILE A 49 6.69 7.56 -10.30
CA ILE A 49 7.47 7.03 -11.43
C ILE A 49 7.72 5.52 -11.27
N ASN A 50 8.04 5.05 -10.07
CA ASN A 50 8.43 3.66 -9.85
C ASN A 50 7.24 2.70 -9.75
N PHE A 51 6.13 3.13 -9.15
CA PHE A 51 4.97 2.29 -8.85
C PHE A 51 3.72 2.63 -9.67
N GLY A 52 3.65 3.81 -10.29
CA GLY A 52 2.46 4.28 -11.03
C GLY A 52 1.31 4.70 -10.12
N ILE A 53 1.58 4.93 -8.83
CA ILE A 53 0.58 5.32 -7.83
C ILE A 53 0.82 6.79 -7.48
N GLU A 54 -0.19 7.62 -7.74
CA GLU A 54 -0.16 9.02 -7.36
C GLU A 54 -0.31 9.15 -5.83
N ILE A 55 0.62 9.88 -5.21
CA ILE A 55 0.57 10.22 -3.78
C ILE A 55 0.73 11.73 -3.64
N LYS A 56 -0.21 12.38 -2.94
CA LYS A 56 -0.09 13.80 -2.68
C LYS A 56 0.99 14.03 -1.64
N VAL A 57 1.72 15.13 -1.81
CA VAL A 57 2.76 15.56 -0.87
C VAL A 57 2.22 15.68 0.56
N ASP A 58 0.97 16.12 0.72
CA ASP A 58 0.36 16.24 2.05
C ASP A 58 0.03 14.88 2.67
N ASP A 59 -0.45 13.91 1.88
CA ASP A 59 -0.66 12.52 2.34
C ASP A 59 0.69 11.87 2.73
N LEU A 60 1.75 12.16 1.96
CA LEU A 60 3.10 11.67 2.23
C LEU A 60 3.67 12.27 3.54
N LYS A 61 3.38 13.54 3.86
CA LYS A 61 3.78 14.16 5.14
C LYS A 61 3.10 13.53 6.35
N GLU A 62 1.88 13.03 6.18
CA GLU A 62 1.19 12.28 7.24
C GLU A 62 1.78 10.88 7.42
N CYS A 63 2.48 10.36 6.41
CA CYS A 63 3.19 9.09 6.45
C CYS A 63 4.62 9.26 6.98
N ASP A 64 4.78 9.34 8.30
CA ASP A 64 6.09 9.59 8.91
C ASP A 64 7.10 8.44 8.74
N THR A 65 6.66 7.21 8.51
CA THR A 65 7.58 6.04 8.38
C THR A 65 7.48 5.38 7.01
N ALA A 66 8.55 4.67 6.62
CA ALA A 66 8.54 3.84 5.40
C ALA A 66 7.40 2.80 5.42
N LYS A 67 7.03 2.29 6.60
CA LYS A 67 5.88 1.41 6.81
C LYS A 67 4.56 2.12 6.53
N ALA A 68 4.41 3.36 7.00
CA ALA A 68 3.21 4.16 6.75
C ALA A 68 3.05 4.43 5.25
N ILE A 69 4.13 4.80 4.56
CA ILE A 69 4.12 4.97 3.10
C ILE A 69 3.74 3.66 2.42
N PHE A 70 4.39 2.55 2.79
CA PHE A 70 4.11 1.25 2.19
C PHE A 70 2.64 0.84 2.38
N ALA A 71 2.10 1.04 3.58
CA ALA A 71 0.70 0.80 3.88
C ALA A 71 -0.24 1.68 3.05
N PHE A 72 0.09 2.97 2.88
CA PHE A 72 -0.68 3.89 2.06
C PHE A 72 -0.72 3.44 0.59
N LEU A 73 0.43 3.10 0.02
CA LEU A 73 0.53 2.65 -1.36
C LEU A 73 -0.24 1.33 -1.58
N ILE A 74 -0.17 0.40 -0.63
CA ILE A 74 -0.97 -0.83 -0.69
C ILE A 74 -2.47 -0.50 -0.69
N LYS A 75 -2.93 0.42 0.16
CA LYS A 75 -4.35 0.81 0.19
C LYS A 75 -4.78 1.41 -1.15
N GLU A 76 -3.99 2.32 -1.71
CA GLU A 76 -4.29 2.95 -2.99
C GLU A 76 -4.32 1.94 -4.14
N GLU A 77 -3.39 0.99 -4.14
CA GLU A 77 -3.37 -0.06 -5.14
C GLU A 77 -4.52 -1.07 -4.97
N LEU A 78 -4.87 -1.41 -3.73
CA LEU A 78 -6.05 -2.22 -3.45
C LEU A 78 -7.33 -1.55 -3.95
N LYS A 79 -7.46 -0.23 -3.75
CA LYS A 79 -8.58 0.52 -4.34
C LYS A 79 -8.57 0.44 -5.87
N ASN A 80 -7.41 0.58 -6.52
CA ASN A 80 -7.28 0.45 -7.98
C ASN A 80 -7.72 -0.95 -8.47
N ILE A 81 -7.30 -2.01 -7.76
CA ILE A 81 -7.68 -3.39 -8.06
C ILE A 81 -9.19 -3.59 -7.90
N ILE A 82 -9.76 -3.18 -6.75
CA ILE A 82 -11.19 -3.31 -6.49
C ILE A 82 -12.01 -2.50 -7.52
N ALA A 83 -11.62 -1.26 -7.78
CA ALA A 83 -12.26 -0.40 -8.79
C ALA A 83 -12.25 -1.05 -10.18
N SER A 84 -11.11 -1.62 -10.58
CA SER A 84 -10.95 -2.25 -11.91
C SER A 84 -11.67 -3.58 -12.01
N SER A 85 -11.56 -4.46 -11.00
CA SER A 85 -12.14 -5.80 -11.02
C SER A 85 -13.67 -5.79 -10.89
N PHE A 86 -14.23 -4.82 -10.15
CA PHE A 86 -15.66 -4.75 -9.87
C PHE A 86 -16.38 -3.56 -10.51
N LEU A 87 -15.68 -2.76 -11.32
CA LEU A 87 -16.21 -1.57 -12.00
C LEU A 87 -16.82 -0.56 -11.02
N VAL A 88 -16.12 -0.34 -9.91
CA VAL A 88 -16.57 0.58 -8.84
C VAL A 88 -15.74 1.86 -8.85
N ASP A 89 -16.33 2.92 -8.33
CA ASP A 89 -15.67 4.22 -8.19
C ASP A 89 -14.68 4.17 -7.03
N LYS A 90 -13.38 4.28 -7.35
CA LYS A 90 -12.27 4.25 -6.38
C LYS A 90 -12.49 5.24 -5.23
N ASP A 91 -12.99 6.44 -5.53
CA ASP A 91 -13.12 7.52 -4.56
C ASP A 91 -14.24 7.27 -3.54
N LYS A 92 -15.11 6.28 -3.79
CA LYS A 92 -16.18 5.88 -2.87
C LYS A 92 -15.77 4.76 -1.91
N LEU A 93 -14.58 4.17 -2.10
CA LEU A 93 -14.09 3.09 -1.24
C LEU A 93 -13.55 3.66 0.07
N SER A 94 -14.21 3.31 1.18
CA SER A 94 -13.66 3.48 2.52
C SER A 94 -12.72 2.34 2.86
N CYS A 95 -11.58 2.69 3.47
CA CYS A 95 -10.60 1.70 3.89
C CYS A 95 -10.99 0.96 5.18
N GLU A 96 -11.85 1.57 6.02
CA GLU A 96 -12.28 0.99 7.30
C GLU A 96 -13.63 0.26 7.23
N ASN A 97 -14.48 0.60 6.26
CA ASN A 97 -15.78 -0.05 6.16
C ASN A 97 -15.69 -1.44 5.52
N GLN A 98 -16.62 -2.29 5.92
CA GLN A 98 -16.82 -3.61 5.34
C GLN A 98 -17.06 -3.51 3.82
N LEU A 99 -16.28 -4.23 3.03
CA LEU A 99 -16.38 -4.23 1.57
C LEU A 99 -17.76 -4.74 1.09
N SER A 100 -18.37 -5.65 1.86
CA SER A 100 -19.74 -6.12 1.63
C SER A 100 -20.79 -5.04 1.83
N ASP A 101 -20.63 -4.23 2.88
CA ASP A 101 -21.61 -3.24 3.28
C ASP A 101 -21.56 -2.01 2.37
N GLN A 102 -20.43 -1.80 1.71
CA GLN A 102 -20.25 -0.79 0.67
C GLN A 102 -20.91 -1.17 -0.66
N GLY A 103 -21.43 -2.40 -0.79
CA GLY A 103 -22.17 -2.88 -1.97
C GLY A 103 -21.29 -3.16 -3.19
N PHE A 104 -19.96 -3.21 -3.00
CA PHE A 104 -18.99 -3.43 -4.08
C PHE A 104 -18.61 -4.91 -4.22
N ILE A 105 -18.57 -5.63 -3.09
CA ILE A 105 -18.06 -7.00 -3.00
C ILE A 105 -19.10 -7.87 -2.28
N ASP A 106 -19.19 -9.14 -2.64
CA ASP A 106 -20.02 -10.14 -1.97
C ASP A 106 -19.24 -11.45 -1.78
N SER A 107 -19.86 -12.40 -1.09
CA SER A 107 -19.27 -13.74 -0.86
C SER A 107 -18.87 -14.51 -2.13
N LYS A 108 -19.43 -14.16 -3.30
CA LYS A 108 -19.14 -14.86 -4.55
C LYS A 108 -17.94 -14.25 -5.27
N ASN A 109 -17.75 -12.94 -5.14
CA ASN A 109 -16.74 -12.22 -5.90
C ASN A 109 -15.48 -11.88 -5.08
N ILE A 110 -15.51 -12.05 -3.75
CA ILE A 110 -14.34 -11.88 -2.89
C ILE A 110 -13.19 -12.83 -3.26
N PHE A 111 -13.47 -14.06 -3.68
CA PHE A 111 -12.42 -14.99 -4.14
C PHE A 111 -11.68 -14.46 -5.36
N GLN A 112 -12.37 -13.77 -6.27
CA GLN A 112 -11.74 -13.14 -7.41
C GLN A 112 -10.83 -12.00 -6.96
N LEU A 113 -11.26 -11.19 -5.98
CA LEU A 113 -10.42 -10.17 -5.38
C LEU A 113 -9.14 -10.78 -4.78
N LEU A 114 -9.25 -11.88 -4.03
CA LEU A 114 -8.08 -12.54 -3.43
C LEU A 114 -7.09 -12.98 -4.51
N ILE A 115 -7.58 -13.61 -5.59
CA ILE A 115 -6.74 -14.01 -6.73
C ILE A 115 -6.06 -12.81 -7.38
N ASP A 116 -6.77 -11.69 -7.53
CA ASP A 116 -6.22 -10.48 -8.14
C ASP A 116 -5.16 -9.81 -7.24
N ILE A 117 -5.34 -9.87 -5.91
CA ILE A 117 -4.37 -9.44 -4.91
C ILE A 117 -3.13 -10.34 -4.95
N GLU A 118 -3.28 -11.66 -4.94
CA GLU A 118 -2.14 -12.60 -5.03
C GLU A 118 -1.27 -12.30 -6.25
N LYS A 119 -1.90 -12.06 -7.40
CA LYS A 119 -1.20 -11.73 -8.65
C LYS A 119 -0.49 -10.38 -8.61
N HIS A 120 -1.13 -9.34 -8.08
CA HIS A 120 -0.55 -7.99 -8.04
C HIS A 120 0.60 -7.89 -7.02
N PHE A 121 0.41 -8.46 -5.83
CA PHE A 121 1.37 -8.36 -4.74
C PHE A 121 2.36 -9.53 -4.68
N ASP A 122 2.22 -10.53 -5.55
CA ASP A 122 3.08 -11.73 -5.60
C ASP A 122 3.09 -12.50 -4.26
N ILE A 123 1.93 -12.57 -3.61
CA ILE A 123 1.73 -13.25 -2.33
C ILE A 123 0.88 -14.50 -2.51
N ILE A 124 0.99 -15.43 -1.56
CA ILE A 124 0.12 -16.61 -1.46
C ILE A 124 -0.82 -16.43 -0.28
N ILE A 125 -2.11 -16.33 -0.57
CA ILE A 125 -3.21 -16.24 0.36
C ILE A 125 -3.62 -17.70 0.69
N GLY A 126 -3.40 -18.12 1.94
CA GLY A 126 -3.50 -19.54 2.32
C GLY A 126 -4.92 -20.11 2.29
N GLU A 127 -5.08 -21.43 2.44
CA GLU A 127 -6.39 -22.09 2.42
C GLU A 127 -7.24 -21.85 3.68
N TYR A 128 -6.60 -21.49 4.81
CA TYR A 128 -7.25 -21.19 6.08
C TYR A 128 -7.18 -19.70 6.36
N ILE A 129 -8.20 -18.99 5.88
CA ILE A 129 -8.36 -17.56 6.09
C ILE A 129 -9.73 -17.34 6.71
N GLU A 130 -9.78 -16.53 7.75
CA GLU A 130 -11.05 -16.05 8.27
C GLU A 130 -11.55 -14.94 7.34
N PHE A 131 -12.81 -15.01 6.93
CA PHE A 131 -13.41 -14.03 6.02
C PHE A 131 -13.23 -12.58 6.54
N ASP A 132 -13.19 -12.42 7.86
CA ASP A 132 -12.96 -11.16 8.56
C ASP A 132 -11.59 -10.55 8.27
N ASP A 133 -10.56 -11.35 7.96
CA ASP A 133 -9.21 -10.86 7.61
C ASP A 133 -9.18 -10.08 6.28
N PHE A 134 -10.18 -10.28 5.42
CA PHE A 134 -10.27 -9.64 4.10
C PHE A 134 -11.54 -8.79 3.94
N SER A 135 -12.11 -8.42 5.08
CA SER A 135 -13.41 -7.77 5.16
C SER A 135 -13.33 -6.25 4.91
N THR A 136 -12.16 -5.63 5.15
CA THR A 136 -11.88 -4.21 4.91
C THR A 136 -10.54 -4.04 4.18
N ILE A 137 -10.33 -2.92 3.47
CA ILE A 137 -9.04 -2.62 2.83
C ILE A 137 -7.91 -2.54 3.87
N ASN A 138 -8.20 -2.00 5.06
CA ASN A 138 -7.23 -1.96 6.15
C ASN A 138 -6.79 -3.36 6.57
N ASN A 139 -7.70 -4.32 6.72
CA ASN A 139 -7.35 -5.69 7.13
C ASN A 139 -6.49 -6.37 6.04
N ILE A 140 -6.88 -6.22 4.77
CA ILE A 140 -6.11 -6.72 3.62
C ILE A 140 -4.72 -6.10 3.61
N THR A 141 -4.62 -4.80 3.84
CA THR A 141 -3.33 -4.08 3.89
C THR A 141 -2.44 -4.64 4.99
N SER A 142 -2.95 -4.81 6.20
CA SER A 142 -2.22 -5.40 7.32
C SER A 142 -1.77 -6.82 7.02
N TYR A 143 -2.62 -7.62 6.37
CA TYR A 143 -2.25 -8.98 5.94
C TYR A 143 -1.08 -8.96 4.95
N ILE A 144 -1.12 -8.09 3.93
CA ILE A 144 -0.05 -7.96 2.92
C ILE A 144 1.26 -7.52 3.58
N ILE A 145 1.20 -6.54 4.49
CA ILE A 145 2.38 -6.05 5.21
C ILE A 145 3.03 -7.19 6.00
N ASN A 146 2.25 -7.92 6.81
CA ASN A 146 2.76 -9.01 7.66
C ASN A 146 3.35 -10.17 6.85
N ARG A 147 2.87 -10.41 5.62
CA ARG A 147 3.43 -11.44 4.71
C ARG A 147 4.68 -10.98 3.96
N ASN A 148 4.89 -9.67 3.87
CA ASN A 148 6.08 -9.07 3.27
C ASN A 148 7.17 -8.75 4.33
N GLU A 149 6.99 -9.14 5.60
CA GLU A 149 8.00 -8.96 6.65
C GLU A 149 9.16 -9.94 6.56
#